data_AF-A0A3S0FES4-F1
#
_entry.id   AF-A0A3S0FES4-F1
#
_cell.length_a   1.000
_cell.length_b   1.000
_cell.length_c   1.000
_cell.angle_alpha   90.00
_cell.angle_beta   90.00
_cell.angle_gamma   90.00
#
_symmetry.space_group_name_H-M   'P 1'
#
loop_
_entity.id
_entity.type
_entity.pdbx_description
1 polymer ?
#
loop_
_entity_poly.entity_id
_entity_poly.type
_entity_poly.pdbx_seq_one_letter_code
_entity_poly.pdbx_strand_id
1 'polypeptide(L)'
;MNTRFALLLTLCGAAIPLVAHGRDLASDRVAVAFATPTNPIASGGEKRQGACKTGNRTEVAQLVRSIAQDEGFDADLAEAIAWAESDLGASQGPSKAGALGIMQLMPATAADLGVSDRCDTQANVRAGLGYLKSLYDEFQDPLLMLAAYNAGPNSVYKAQGIPVNPETAEYIVKILNRWKFGGVVKKSALTKSEMLAAAPPANGDAWQDGHVMDFGN
;
A
#
# COMPACT_ATOMS: atom_id res chain seq x y z
N MET A 1 -6.51 6.44 -88.07
CA MET A 1 -5.48 7.32 -87.48
C MET A 1 -5.66 7.31 -85.98
N ASN A 2 -4.61 6.86 -85.29
CA ASN A 2 -4.52 6.62 -83.85
C ASN A 2 -4.03 7.88 -83.11
N THR A 3 -4.50 8.07 -81.86
CA THR A 3 -3.76 8.61 -80.68
C THR A 3 -4.76 8.57 -79.49
N ARG A 4 -4.75 7.56 -78.59
CA ARG A 4 -3.90 7.32 -77.41
C ARG A 4 -3.74 8.52 -76.46
N PHE A 5 -4.45 8.50 -75.33
CA PHE A 5 -3.99 9.03 -74.05
C PHE A 5 -4.32 8.01 -72.95
N ALA A 6 -3.28 7.50 -72.31
CA ALA A 6 -3.36 6.63 -71.14
C ALA A 6 -3.37 7.51 -69.88
N LEU A 7 -4.29 7.23 -68.95
CA LEU A 7 -4.24 7.78 -67.60
C LEU A 7 -4.10 6.61 -66.62
N LEU A 8 -2.88 6.42 -66.12
CA LEU A 8 -2.62 5.58 -64.94
C LEU A 8 -3.17 6.32 -63.71
N LEU A 9 -4.11 5.72 -63.00
CA LEU A 9 -4.47 6.13 -61.65
C LEU A 9 -3.90 5.11 -60.66
N THR A 10 -2.79 5.47 -60.03
CA THR A 10 -2.20 4.76 -58.91
C THR A 10 -2.86 5.30 -57.64
N LEU A 11 -3.72 4.52 -56.97
CA LEU A 11 -4.12 4.83 -55.59
C LEU A 11 -3.35 3.93 -54.62
N CYS A 12 -2.49 4.60 -53.87
CA CYS A 12 -1.75 4.10 -52.72
C CYS A 12 -2.72 3.83 -51.56
N GLY A 13 -2.46 2.76 -50.79
CA GLY A 13 -3.29 2.35 -49.67
C GLY A 13 -3.14 3.20 -48.42
N ALA A 14 -4.10 3.06 -47.50
CA ALA A 14 -3.91 3.26 -46.07
C ALA A 14 -4.94 2.38 -45.33
N ALA A 15 -4.50 1.22 -44.84
CA ALA A 15 -5.24 0.48 -43.83
C ALA A 15 -5.04 1.19 -42.48
N ILE A 16 -6.12 1.68 -41.89
CA ILE A 16 -6.11 2.28 -40.55
C ILE A 16 -6.18 1.13 -39.54
N PRO A 17 -5.24 0.98 -38.59
CA PRO A 17 -5.43 0.05 -37.49
C PRO A 17 -6.44 0.64 -36.52
N LEU A 18 -7.55 -0.06 -36.31
CA LEU A 18 -8.51 0.24 -35.26
C LEU A 18 -7.89 -0.18 -33.91
N VAL A 19 -7.11 0.71 -33.31
CA VAL A 19 -6.69 0.57 -31.92
C VAL A 19 -7.87 0.97 -31.04
N ALA A 20 -8.63 -0.02 -30.56
CA ALA A 20 -9.63 0.19 -29.53
C ALA A 20 -8.92 0.32 -28.17
N HIS A 21 -8.69 1.56 -27.73
CA HIS A 21 -8.41 1.84 -26.31
C HIS A 21 -9.72 1.70 -25.54
N GLY A 22 -9.90 0.57 -24.84
CA GLY A 22 -10.84 0.48 -23.75
C GLY A 22 -10.35 1.38 -22.62
N ARG A 23 -10.86 2.61 -22.55
CA ARG A 23 -10.68 3.47 -21.38
C ARG A 23 -11.61 2.96 -20.29
N ASP A 24 -11.04 2.35 -19.27
CA ASP A 24 -11.76 1.88 -18.10
C ASP A 24 -12.19 3.09 -17.25
N LEU A 25 -13.47 3.45 -17.35
CA LEU A 25 -14.05 4.62 -16.68
C LEU A 25 -14.19 4.44 -15.15
N ALA A 26 -13.77 3.29 -14.60
CA ALA A 26 -13.79 3.04 -13.17
C ALA A 26 -12.60 3.69 -12.42
N SER A 27 -11.42 3.79 -13.05
CA SER A 27 -10.21 4.35 -12.42
C SER A 27 -10.29 5.88 -12.22
N ASP A 28 -10.97 6.60 -13.12
CA ASP A 28 -11.10 8.07 -13.06
C ASP A 28 -11.90 8.60 -11.85
N ARG A 29 -12.65 7.76 -11.13
CA ARG A 29 -13.43 8.20 -9.96
C ARG A 29 -12.64 8.17 -8.65
N VAL A 30 -11.49 7.50 -8.62
CA VAL A 30 -10.65 7.39 -7.41
C VAL A 30 -9.56 8.46 -7.40
N ALA A 31 -9.04 8.86 -8.57
CA ALA A 31 -7.91 9.79 -8.66
C ALA A 31 -8.21 11.24 -8.23
N VAL A 32 -9.48 11.69 -8.25
CA VAL A 32 -9.80 13.13 -8.13
C VAL A 32 -9.97 13.65 -6.69
N ALA A 33 -9.98 12.78 -5.66
CA ALA A 33 -10.40 13.19 -4.30
C ALA A 33 -9.27 13.36 -3.26
N PHE A 34 -8.01 12.99 -3.54
CA PHE A 34 -6.97 12.89 -2.50
C PHE A 34 -5.97 14.05 -2.45
N ALA A 35 -6.33 15.23 -2.96
CA ALA A 35 -5.52 16.43 -2.77
C ALA A 35 -5.60 16.89 -1.31
N THR A 36 -4.49 16.82 -0.56
CA THR A 36 -4.39 17.39 0.78
C THR A 36 -4.51 18.92 0.72
N PRO A 37 -5.52 19.56 1.35
CA PRO A 37 -5.51 21.01 1.48
C PRO A 37 -4.52 21.42 2.58
N THR A 38 -3.48 22.15 2.20
CA THR A 38 -2.63 22.88 3.15
C THR A 38 -3.34 24.18 3.53
N ASN A 39 -4.00 24.21 4.69
CA ASN A 39 -4.39 25.45 5.34
C ASN A 39 -4.04 25.39 6.83
N PRO A 40 -3.38 26.43 7.39
CA PRO A 40 -3.04 26.46 8.81
C PRO A 40 -4.27 26.91 9.61
N ILE A 41 -4.68 26.13 10.61
CA ILE A 41 -5.65 26.57 11.61
C ILE A 41 -4.94 26.83 12.93
N ALA A 42 -5.25 28.00 13.48
CA ALA A 42 -4.67 28.65 14.64
C ALA A 42 -4.69 27.82 15.92
N SER A 43 -3.74 28.16 16.80
CA SER A 43 -3.59 27.59 18.14
C SER A 43 -4.73 27.98 19.08
N GLY A 44 -5.47 26.99 19.56
CA GLY A 44 -6.34 27.07 20.73
C GLY A 44 -6.07 25.87 21.62
N GLY A 45 -5.55 26.10 22.82
CA GLY A 45 -5.30 25.06 23.81
C GLY A 45 -6.61 24.57 24.43
N GLU A 46 -7.16 23.47 23.91
CA GLU A 46 -8.20 22.68 24.57
C GLU A 46 -7.76 21.22 24.67
N LYS A 47 -8.06 20.59 25.82
CA LYS A 47 -7.77 19.18 26.13
C LYS A 47 -8.26 18.27 25.00
N ARG A 48 -7.40 17.39 24.46
CA ARG A 48 -7.76 16.39 23.44
C ARG A 48 -8.81 15.40 23.98
N GLN A 49 -10.09 15.74 23.85
CA GLN A 49 -11.21 14.81 23.92
C GLN A 49 -11.36 14.23 22.50
N GLY A 50 -11.15 12.92 22.31
CA GLY A 50 -11.26 12.29 20.97
C GLY A 50 -10.34 11.11 20.67
N ALA A 51 -9.70 10.49 21.67
CA ALA A 51 -8.95 9.26 21.45
C ALA A 51 -9.88 8.04 21.48
N CYS A 52 -9.81 7.18 20.46
CA CYS A 52 -10.50 5.89 20.48
C CYS A 52 -9.99 5.04 21.66
N LYS A 53 -10.87 4.22 22.24
CA LYS A 53 -10.49 3.33 23.35
C LYS A 53 -9.40 2.38 22.88
N THR A 54 -8.35 2.21 23.68
CA THR A 54 -7.28 1.24 23.37
C THR A 54 -7.85 -0.17 23.26
N GLY A 55 -7.43 -0.91 22.23
CA GLY A 55 -7.83 -2.29 21.99
C GLY A 55 -6.82 -3.30 22.53
N ASN A 56 -7.26 -4.53 22.73
CA ASN A 56 -6.37 -5.66 22.99
C ASN A 56 -5.69 -6.08 21.69
N ARG A 57 -4.35 -6.07 21.64
CA ARG A 57 -3.58 -6.37 20.43
C ARG A 57 -3.91 -7.74 19.82
N THR A 58 -4.17 -8.75 20.63
CA THR A 58 -4.50 -10.10 20.16
C THR A 58 -5.89 -10.14 19.53
N GLU A 59 -6.87 -9.52 20.16
CA GLU A 59 -8.24 -9.45 19.63
C GLU A 59 -8.29 -8.61 18.35
N VAL A 60 -7.60 -7.47 18.32
CA VAL A 60 -7.49 -6.62 17.12
C VAL A 60 -6.78 -7.37 15.99
N ALA A 61 -5.69 -8.08 16.27
CA ALA A 61 -5.03 -8.90 15.24
C ALA A 61 -5.97 -9.97 14.67
N GLN A 62 -6.71 -10.68 15.52
CA GLN A 62 -7.68 -11.69 15.07
C GLN A 62 -8.78 -11.07 14.21
N LEU A 63 -9.34 -9.93 14.64
CA LEU A 63 -10.36 -9.21 13.88
C LEU A 63 -9.84 -8.75 12.52
N VAL A 64 -8.65 -8.12 12.48
CA VAL A 64 -8.03 -7.65 11.24
C VAL A 64 -7.82 -8.80 10.26
N ARG A 65 -7.28 -9.92 10.74
CA ARG A 65 -7.07 -11.12 9.91
C ARG A 65 -8.39 -11.69 9.39
N SER A 66 -9.43 -11.75 10.23
CA SER A 66 -10.75 -12.23 9.83
C SER A 66 -11.35 -11.36 8.74
N ILE A 67 -11.36 -10.04 8.92
CA ILE A 67 -11.90 -9.12 7.91
C ILE A 67 -11.05 -9.18 6.63
N ALA A 68 -9.72 -9.28 6.74
CA ALA A 68 -8.87 -9.44 5.56
C ALA A 68 -9.22 -10.69 4.76
N GLN A 69 -9.49 -11.82 5.41
CA GLN A 69 -9.93 -13.04 4.75
C GLN A 69 -11.28 -12.86 4.05
N ASP A 70 -12.25 -12.23 4.73
CA ASP A 70 -13.58 -11.94 4.15
C ASP A 70 -13.48 -11.03 2.91
N GLU A 71 -12.53 -10.09 2.93
CA GLU A 71 -12.28 -9.14 1.84
C GLU A 71 -11.32 -9.67 0.77
N GLY A 72 -10.79 -10.90 0.90
CA GLY A 72 -9.83 -11.48 -0.03
C GLY A 72 -8.47 -10.78 -0.04
N PHE A 73 -8.06 -10.20 1.09
CA PHE A 73 -6.78 -9.53 1.29
C PHE A 73 -5.81 -10.42 2.09
N ASP A 74 -4.49 -10.29 1.89
CA ASP A 74 -3.49 -11.05 2.64
C ASP A 74 -3.57 -10.71 4.14
N ALA A 75 -3.95 -11.70 4.96
CA ALA A 75 -4.19 -11.50 6.38
C ALA A 75 -2.93 -11.14 7.18
N ASP A 76 -1.76 -11.62 6.76
CA ASP A 76 -0.49 -11.30 7.42
C ASP A 76 -0.05 -9.87 7.08
N LEU A 77 -0.27 -9.42 5.84
CA LEU A 77 -0.05 -8.04 5.41
C LEU A 77 -1.01 -7.08 6.13
N ALA A 78 -2.30 -7.40 6.20
CA ALA A 78 -3.30 -6.61 6.92
C ALA A 78 -2.91 -6.42 8.40
N GLU A 79 -2.53 -7.50 9.08
CA GLU A 79 -2.05 -7.42 10.46
C GLU A 79 -0.77 -6.56 10.57
N ALA A 80 0.17 -6.70 9.63
CA ALA A 80 1.40 -5.92 9.63
C ALA A 80 1.14 -4.41 9.46
N ILE A 81 0.19 -4.04 8.59
CA ILE A 81 -0.25 -2.66 8.40
C ILE A 81 -0.96 -2.14 9.66
N ALA A 82 -1.94 -2.86 10.19
CA ALA A 82 -2.64 -2.46 11.42
C ALA A 82 -1.68 -2.30 12.62
N TRP A 83 -0.64 -3.13 12.70
CA TRP A 83 0.45 -2.96 13.65
C TRP A 83 1.27 -1.69 13.38
N ALA A 84 1.59 -1.41 12.12
CA ALA A 84 2.34 -0.21 11.76
C ALA A 84 1.59 1.08 12.09
N GLU A 85 0.26 1.08 11.88
CA GLU A 85 -0.63 2.24 12.06
C GLU A 85 -0.95 2.53 13.53
N SER A 86 -1.35 1.52 14.29
CA SER A 86 -1.89 1.74 15.64
C SER A 86 -1.34 0.79 16.69
N ASP A 87 -0.27 0.04 16.37
CA ASP A 87 0.23 -1.04 17.20
C ASP A 87 -0.89 -2.00 17.62
N LEU A 88 -1.70 -2.40 16.63
CA LEU A 88 -2.87 -3.27 16.80
C LEU A 88 -3.87 -2.70 17.83
N GLY A 89 -4.18 -1.41 17.70
CA GLY A 89 -5.16 -0.71 18.53
C GLY A 89 -4.65 -0.25 19.89
N ALA A 90 -3.38 -0.49 20.23
CA ALA A 90 -2.78 0.06 21.45
C ALA A 90 -2.53 1.58 21.36
N SER A 91 -2.38 2.10 20.15
CA SER A 91 -2.15 3.52 19.85
C SER A 91 -3.02 3.99 18.68
N GLN A 92 -4.33 4.07 18.89
CA GLN A 92 -5.31 4.46 17.86
C GLN A 92 -5.89 5.87 18.03
N GLY A 93 -5.22 6.71 18.83
CA GLY A 93 -5.56 8.12 18.98
C GLY A 93 -5.28 8.94 17.71
N PRO A 94 -5.67 10.24 17.69
CA PRO A 94 -5.50 11.07 16.51
C PRO A 94 -4.02 11.37 16.25
N SER A 95 -3.56 11.15 15.02
CA SER A 95 -2.24 11.61 14.56
C SER A 95 -2.16 13.13 14.50
N LYS A 96 -0.98 13.69 14.20
CA LYS A 96 -0.82 15.15 13.99
C LYS A 96 -1.66 15.66 12.81
N ALA A 97 -1.85 14.82 11.78
CA ALA A 97 -2.66 15.12 10.60
C ALA A 97 -4.15 14.79 10.82
N GLY A 98 -4.50 14.16 11.94
CA GLY A 98 -5.89 13.83 12.29
C GLY A 98 -6.35 12.44 11.84
N ALA A 99 -5.45 11.56 11.42
CA ALA A 99 -5.72 10.14 11.21
C ALA A 99 -6.18 9.47 12.52
N LEU A 100 -7.13 8.52 12.47
CA LEU A 100 -7.76 7.96 13.68
C LEU A 100 -8.18 6.49 13.50
N GLY A 101 -8.16 5.71 14.60
CA GLY A 101 -8.59 4.31 14.63
C GLY A 101 -7.48 3.29 14.33
N ILE A 102 -7.85 2.02 14.13
CA ILE A 102 -6.92 0.90 13.94
C ILE A 102 -6.03 1.06 12.71
N MET A 103 -6.66 1.45 11.59
CA MET A 103 -6.04 1.66 10.29
C MET A 103 -5.66 3.12 10.05
N GLN A 104 -5.79 3.99 11.07
CA GLN A 104 -5.44 5.41 11.03
C GLN A 104 -6.01 6.13 9.79
N LEU A 105 -7.33 6.04 9.59
CA LEU A 105 -7.98 6.70 8.46
C LEU A 105 -8.02 8.22 8.66
N MET A 106 -7.56 8.95 7.64
CA MET A 106 -7.74 10.40 7.54
C MET A 106 -9.23 10.75 7.50
N PRO A 107 -9.65 11.93 8.00
CA PRO A 107 -11.07 12.30 8.02
C PRO A 107 -11.74 12.27 6.64
N ALA A 108 -11.06 12.80 5.61
CA ALA A 108 -11.57 12.81 4.24
C ALA A 108 -11.72 11.38 3.69
N THR A 109 -10.67 10.56 3.82
CA THR A 109 -10.68 9.15 3.41
C THR A 109 -11.82 8.37 4.08
N ALA A 110 -12.03 8.56 5.39
CA ALA A 110 -13.13 7.90 6.09
C ALA A 110 -14.50 8.35 5.58
N ALA A 111 -14.68 9.64 5.27
CA ALA A 111 -15.92 10.15 4.69
C ALA A 111 -16.20 9.54 3.30
N ASP A 112 -15.19 9.48 2.44
CA ASP A 112 -15.30 8.89 1.10
C ASP A 112 -15.63 7.39 1.14
N LEU A 113 -15.17 6.70 2.19
CA LEU A 113 -15.44 5.28 2.45
C LEU A 113 -16.72 5.03 3.26
N GLY A 114 -17.50 6.08 3.58
CA GLY A 114 -18.76 5.96 4.32
C GLY A 114 -18.61 5.60 5.80
N VAL A 115 -17.44 5.83 6.40
CA VAL A 115 -17.19 5.58 7.83
C VAL A 115 -17.60 6.78 8.66
N SER A 116 -18.74 6.67 9.34
CA SER A 116 -19.26 7.72 10.22
C SER A 116 -18.51 7.83 11.56
N ASP A 117 -18.02 6.71 12.08
CA ASP A 117 -17.21 6.66 13.30
C ASP A 117 -15.90 5.91 13.04
N ARG A 118 -14.78 6.64 13.06
CA ARG A 118 -13.45 6.06 12.87
C ARG A 118 -12.95 5.29 14.10
N CYS A 119 -13.62 5.39 15.25
CA CYS A 119 -13.35 4.57 16.42
C CYS A 119 -14.11 3.24 16.41
N ASP A 120 -15.07 3.05 15.50
CA ASP A 120 -15.63 1.73 15.25
C ASP A 120 -14.55 0.83 14.64
N THR A 121 -14.11 -0.16 15.41
CA THR A 121 -12.96 -1.00 15.06
C THR A 121 -13.23 -1.78 13.78
N GLN A 122 -14.44 -2.32 13.60
CA GLN A 122 -14.78 -3.14 12.45
C GLN A 122 -14.91 -2.30 11.17
N ALA A 123 -15.62 -1.17 11.25
CA ALA A 123 -15.80 -0.25 10.13
C ALA A 123 -14.47 0.37 9.69
N ASN A 124 -13.63 0.79 10.65
CA ASN A 124 -12.31 1.36 10.36
C ASN A 124 -11.38 0.34 9.66
N VAL A 125 -11.36 -0.90 10.14
CA VAL A 125 -10.56 -1.97 9.50
C VAL A 125 -11.09 -2.30 8.11
N ARG A 126 -12.39 -2.55 7.96
CA ARG A 126 -12.99 -2.88 6.65
C ARG A 126 -12.74 -1.77 5.63
N ALA A 127 -12.95 -0.51 6.02
CA ALA A 127 -12.70 0.62 5.15
C ALA A 127 -11.21 0.78 4.79
N GLY A 128 -10.30 0.61 5.75
CA GLY A 128 -8.86 0.65 5.49
C GLY A 128 -8.40 -0.43 4.51
N LEU A 129 -8.92 -1.65 4.65
CA LEU A 129 -8.64 -2.73 3.69
C LEU A 129 -9.26 -2.46 2.31
N GLY A 130 -10.47 -1.91 2.25
CA GLY A 130 -11.08 -1.46 1.00
C GLY A 130 -10.24 -0.39 0.29
N TYR A 131 -9.71 0.57 1.05
CA TYR A 131 -8.82 1.59 0.50
C TYR A 131 -7.50 1.01 -0.01
N LEU A 132 -6.86 0.10 0.75
CA LEU A 132 -5.66 -0.61 0.29
C LEU A 132 -5.90 -1.38 -1.01
N LYS A 133 -7.05 -2.04 -1.14
CA LYS A 133 -7.44 -2.71 -2.40
C LYS A 133 -7.55 -1.72 -3.56
N SER A 134 -8.21 -0.57 -3.36
CA SER A 134 -8.27 0.45 -4.42
C SER A 134 -6.91 1.02 -4.81
N LEU A 135 -5.98 1.14 -3.86
CA LEU A 135 -4.62 1.57 -4.13
C LEU A 135 -3.83 0.49 -4.88
N TYR A 136 -4.04 -0.78 -4.55
CA TYR A 136 -3.44 -1.88 -5.28
C TYR A 136 -3.98 -1.97 -6.71
N ASP A 137 -5.29 -1.79 -6.90
CA ASP A 137 -5.92 -1.76 -8.22
C ASP A 137 -5.35 -0.64 -9.09
N GLU A 138 -5.06 0.52 -8.49
CA GLU A 138 -4.47 1.67 -9.18
C GLU A 138 -2.99 1.47 -9.54
N PHE A 139 -2.17 1.01 -8.58
CA PHE A 139 -0.71 0.98 -8.75
C PHE A 139 -0.16 -0.38 -9.22
N GLN A 140 -0.92 -1.46 -9.06
CA GLN A 140 -0.55 -2.85 -9.41
C GLN A 140 0.78 -3.33 -8.78
N ASP A 141 1.26 -2.64 -7.75
CA ASP A 141 2.51 -2.92 -7.06
C ASP A 141 2.31 -2.75 -5.53
N PRO A 142 2.63 -3.77 -4.71
CA PRO A 142 2.43 -3.68 -3.26
C PRO A 142 3.24 -2.58 -2.57
N LEU A 143 4.45 -2.26 -3.06
CA LEU A 143 5.29 -1.21 -2.49
C LEU A 143 4.72 0.17 -2.81
N LEU A 144 4.22 0.37 -4.04
CA LEU A 144 3.55 1.62 -4.42
C LEU A 144 2.20 1.78 -3.70
N MET A 145 1.45 0.70 -3.49
CA MET A 145 0.25 0.70 -2.66
C MET A 145 0.58 1.15 -1.23
N LEU A 146 1.59 0.58 -0.59
CA LEU A 146 2.02 0.99 0.76
C LEU A 146 2.52 2.43 0.80
N ALA A 147 3.26 2.86 -0.24
CA ALA A 147 3.71 4.24 -0.37
C ALA A 147 2.53 5.22 -0.47
N ALA A 148 1.53 4.88 -1.29
CA ALA A 148 0.33 5.68 -1.46
C ALA A 148 -0.56 5.70 -0.21
N TYR A 149 -0.62 4.59 0.53
CA TYR A 149 -1.38 4.54 1.79
C TYR A 149 -0.77 5.48 2.83
N ASN A 150 0.57 5.52 2.93
CA ASN A 150 1.29 6.37 3.88
C ASN A 150 1.40 7.84 3.45
N ALA A 151 1.84 8.11 2.22
CA ALA A 151 2.14 9.46 1.73
C ALA A 151 1.01 10.10 0.88
N GLY A 152 -0.05 9.35 0.61
CA GLY A 152 -1.09 9.70 -0.35
C GLY A 152 -0.70 9.36 -1.80
N PRO A 153 -1.68 8.97 -2.64
CA PRO A 153 -1.43 8.57 -4.04
C PRO A 153 -0.81 9.70 -4.88
N ASN A 154 -1.17 10.95 -4.61
CA ASN A 154 -0.60 12.13 -5.27
C ASN A 154 0.92 12.25 -5.11
N SER A 155 1.47 11.80 -3.98
CA SER A 155 2.91 11.79 -3.76
C SER A 155 3.59 10.76 -4.66
N VAL A 156 2.98 9.59 -4.83
CA VAL A 156 3.47 8.52 -5.71
C VAL A 156 3.43 8.94 -7.18
N TYR A 157 2.35 9.57 -7.64
CA TYR A 157 2.26 10.11 -9.00
C TYR A 157 3.34 11.14 -9.30
N LYS A 158 3.56 12.10 -8.38
CA LYS A 158 4.59 13.13 -8.54
C LYS A 158 6.01 12.55 -8.58
N ALA A 159 6.25 11.51 -7.79
CA ALA A 159 7.54 10.84 -7.73
C ALA A 159 7.74 9.83 -8.88
N GLN A 160 6.68 9.46 -9.60
CA GLN A 160 6.67 8.35 -10.55
C GLN A 160 7.20 7.05 -9.92
N GLY A 161 6.85 6.83 -8.66
CA GLY A 161 7.39 5.74 -7.84
C GLY A 161 7.26 6.04 -6.35
N ILE A 162 8.08 5.38 -5.52
CA ILE A 162 8.12 5.64 -4.09
C ILE A 162 8.67 7.07 -3.85
N PRO A 163 7.94 7.96 -3.17
CA PRO A 163 8.42 9.31 -2.88
C PRO A 163 9.74 9.28 -2.11
N VAL A 164 10.66 10.19 -2.44
CA VAL A 164 11.93 10.36 -1.72
C VAL A 164 11.67 11.07 -0.39
N ASN A 165 11.10 10.33 0.56
CA ASN A 165 10.92 10.77 1.94
C ASN A 165 11.31 9.61 2.89
N PRO A 166 12.02 9.86 4.00
CA PRO A 166 12.42 8.80 4.92
C PRO A 166 11.25 8.07 5.57
N GLU A 167 10.17 8.78 5.89
CA GLU A 167 9.01 8.23 6.61
C GLU A 167 8.32 7.09 5.84
N THR A 168 8.10 7.25 4.54
CA THR A 168 7.48 6.27 3.65
C THR A 168 8.39 5.07 3.43
N ALA A 169 9.70 5.31 3.23
CA ALA A 169 10.65 4.21 3.13
C ALA A 169 10.69 3.39 4.42
N GLU A 170 10.75 4.04 5.58
CA GLU A 170 10.70 3.41 6.90
C GLU A 170 9.39 2.65 7.12
N TYR A 171 8.25 3.23 6.73
CA TYR A 171 6.94 2.61 6.81
C TYR A 171 6.87 1.30 6.01
N ILE A 172 7.33 1.32 4.75
CA ILE A 172 7.37 0.15 3.87
C ILE A 172 8.27 -0.92 4.49
N VAL A 173 9.50 -0.57 4.88
CA VAL A 173 10.46 -1.51 5.47
C VAL A 173 9.90 -2.12 6.76
N LYS A 174 9.26 -1.32 7.62
CA LYS A 174 8.61 -1.76 8.87
C LYS A 174 7.55 -2.83 8.59
N ILE A 175 6.72 -2.63 7.57
CA ILE A 175 5.66 -3.59 7.20
C ILE A 175 6.25 -4.85 6.57
N LEU A 176 7.17 -4.72 5.61
CA LEU A 176 7.82 -5.86 4.96
C LEU A 176 8.54 -6.76 5.98
N ASN A 177 9.23 -6.16 6.95
CA ASN A 177 9.88 -6.88 8.03
C ASN A 177 8.91 -7.72 8.83
N ARG A 178 7.75 -7.15 9.20
CA ARG A 178 6.74 -7.89 9.95
C ARG A 178 6.03 -8.93 9.10
N TRP A 179 5.66 -8.59 7.86
CA TRP A 179 4.89 -9.44 6.96
C TRP A 179 5.70 -10.64 6.45
N LYS A 180 6.91 -10.41 5.92
CA LYS A 180 7.72 -11.46 5.28
C LYS A 180 8.68 -12.16 6.24
N PHE A 181 9.17 -11.45 7.26
CA PHE A 181 10.23 -11.97 8.13
C PHE A 181 9.78 -12.22 9.58
N GLY A 182 8.56 -11.81 9.97
CA GLY A 182 8.05 -12.01 11.33
C GLY A 182 7.96 -13.48 11.78
N GLY A 183 7.75 -14.41 10.85
CA GLY A 183 7.79 -15.85 11.10
C GLY A 183 9.20 -16.45 11.15
N VAL A 184 10.17 -15.82 10.47
CA VAL A 184 11.57 -16.29 10.40
C VAL A 184 12.28 -16.05 11.73
N VAL A 185 12.06 -14.89 12.36
CA VAL A 185 12.64 -14.55 13.67
C VAL A 185 12.06 -15.43 14.79
N LYS A 186 10.78 -15.78 14.72
CA LYS A 186 10.16 -16.70 15.69
C LYS A 186 10.69 -18.12 15.55
N LYS A 187 10.96 -18.59 14.32
CA LYS A 187 11.55 -19.92 14.07
C LYS A 187 13.02 -19.98 14.48
N SER A 188 13.82 -18.93 14.24
CA SER A 188 15.24 -18.92 14.66
C SER A 188 15.42 -18.84 16.18
N ALA A 189 14.52 -18.15 16.89
CA ALA A 189 14.51 -18.14 18.36
C ALA A 189 14.17 -19.51 18.97
N LEU A 190 13.49 -20.39 18.22
CA LEU A 190 13.11 -21.72 18.69
C LEU A 190 14.22 -22.76 18.58
N THR A 191 15.34 -22.50 17.88
CA THR A 191 16.42 -23.49 17.75
C THR A 191 17.83 -22.90 17.93
N LYS A 192 18.06 -22.23 19.08
CA LYS A 192 19.42 -21.92 19.56
C LYS A 192 20.33 -23.18 19.61
N SER A 193 19.74 -24.35 19.87
CA SER A 193 20.45 -25.63 19.93
C SER A 193 20.96 -26.14 18.56
N GLU A 194 20.32 -25.75 17.46
CA GLU A 194 20.70 -26.18 16.10
C GLU A 194 21.73 -25.22 15.50
N MET A 195 21.59 -23.92 15.76
CA MET A 195 22.54 -22.89 15.31
C MET A 195 23.95 -23.06 15.90
N LEU A 196 24.06 -23.59 17.12
CA LEU A 196 25.34 -23.92 17.75
C LEU A 196 26.00 -25.20 17.20
N ALA A 197 25.23 -26.06 16.52
CA ALA A 197 25.72 -27.32 15.97
C ALA A 197 26.15 -27.23 14.49
N ALA A 198 25.80 -26.13 13.80
CA ALA A 198 25.98 -25.98 12.35
C ALA A 198 27.01 -24.90 11.94
N ALA A 199 27.96 -24.53 12.80
CA ALA A 199 28.98 -23.55 12.43
C ALA A 199 29.86 -24.09 11.26
N PRO A 200 29.92 -23.39 10.11
CA PRO A 200 30.80 -23.79 9.00
C PRO A 200 32.27 -23.53 9.33
N PRO A 201 33.23 -24.24 8.70
CA PRO A 201 34.64 -24.01 8.94
C PRO A 201 35.02 -22.57 8.55
N ALA A 202 35.82 -21.94 9.40
CA ALA A 202 36.30 -20.57 9.28
C ALA A 202 37.33 -20.43 8.15
N ASN A 203 36.89 -20.47 6.90
CA ASN A 203 37.68 -20.05 5.76
C ASN A 203 36.97 -18.88 5.07
N GLY A 204 37.73 -17.81 4.82
CA GLY A 204 37.24 -16.51 4.39
C GLY A 204 36.43 -16.55 3.10
N ASP A 205 35.48 -15.62 3.04
CA ASP A 205 34.69 -15.21 1.87
C ASP A 205 33.47 -16.07 1.52
N ALA A 206 32.59 -16.28 2.50
CA ALA A 206 31.30 -16.96 2.33
C ALA A 206 30.15 -16.11 1.72
N TRP A 207 30.39 -14.85 1.32
CA TRP A 207 29.31 -13.93 0.92
C TRP A 207 29.03 -13.86 -0.60
N GLN A 208 29.84 -14.49 -1.45
CA GLN A 208 29.76 -14.30 -2.92
C GLN A 208 28.97 -15.38 -3.69
N ASP A 209 28.73 -16.56 -3.12
CA ASP A 209 28.41 -17.74 -3.96
C ASP A 209 26.94 -18.20 -3.96
N GLY A 210 25.95 -17.38 -3.55
CA GLY A 210 24.56 -17.89 -3.58
C GLY A 210 23.37 -16.95 -3.45
N HIS A 211 23.57 -15.63 -3.34
CA HIS A 211 22.46 -14.71 -3.04
C HIS A 211 22.39 -13.48 -3.97
N VAL A 212 22.78 -13.63 -5.23
CA VAL A 212 22.43 -12.65 -6.26
C VAL A 212 21.08 -13.06 -6.84
N MET A 213 20.04 -12.27 -6.55
CA MET A 213 18.76 -12.39 -7.25
C MET A 213 19.00 -12.02 -8.72
N ASP A 214 18.82 -12.99 -9.61
CA ASP A 214 18.90 -12.80 -11.06
C ASP A 214 17.71 -11.95 -11.51
N PHE A 215 17.98 -10.68 -11.85
CA PHE A 215 17.01 -9.81 -12.50
C PHE A 215 17.15 -10.00 -14.01
N GLY A 216 16.53 -11.08 -14.50
CA GLY A 216 16.54 -11.46 -15.91
C GLY A 216 16.29 -10.27 -16.83
N ASN A 217 17.19 -10.10 -17.78
CA ASN A 217 17.24 -9.04 -18.78
C ASN A 217 16.23 -9.27 -19.93
#